data_AF-A0A1Q7M839-F1
#
_entry.id   AF-A0A1Q7M839-F1
#
_cell.length_a   1.000
_cell.length_b   1.000
_cell.length_c   1.000
_cell.angle_alpha   90.00
_cell.angle_beta   90.00
_cell.angle_gamma   90.00
#
_symmetry.space_group_name_H-M   'P 1'
#
loop_
_entity.id
_entity.type
_entity.pdbx_description
1 polymer ?
#
loop_
_entity_poly.entity_id
_entity_poly.type
_entity_poly.pdbx_seq_one_letter_code
_entity_poly.pdbx_strand_id
1 'polypeptide(L)'
;MGDLSTHFARRVHLVSRENVQIRHNALESARVSANKVLFDKYGETGYRLQLCVYPHIILRENKMIATAGADRLQEGMRRAFGKPTGRAARVHDGQSILIVYVPEDGVETARKALDTASTKFPMRTRITVEEISVDEQAPVLVQAPVPAEEAEPTDAAEEVAPIVTAGA
;
A
#
# COMPACT_ATOMS: atom_id res chain seq x y z
N MET A 1 0.20 16.28 -0.19
CA MET A 1 0.05 17.28 -1.28
C MET A 1 -1.20 18.06 -1.03
N GLY A 2 -1.24 19.29 -1.54
CA GLY A 2 -2.25 20.27 -1.17
C GLY A 2 -2.01 20.81 0.24
N ASP A 3 -3.06 21.31 0.88
CA ASP A 3 -2.97 21.90 2.22
C ASP A 3 -2.86 20.82 3.30
N LEU A 4 -1.84 20.95 4.16
CA LEU A 4 -1.57 20.03 5.27
C LEU A 4 -2.18 20.52 6.58
N SER A 5 -2.46 21.83 6.70
CA SER A 5 -2.94 22.46 7.93
C SER A 5 -4.46 22.51 8.00
N THR A 6 -5.13 22.63 6.85
CA THR A 6 -6.58 22.72 6.80
C THR A 6 -7.24 21.37 7.05
N HIS A 7 -8.27 21.40 7.88
CA HIS A 7 -9.10 20.26 8.23
C HIS A 7 -10.27 20.17 7.25
N PHE A 8 -10.55 18.96 6.76
CA PHE A 8 -11.58 18.71 5.74
C PHE A 8 -12.61 17.73 6.29
N ALA A 9 -13.89 17.95 6.02
CA ALA A 9 -14.99 17.15 6.56
C ALA A 9 -15.07 15.72 5.96
N ARG A 10 -14.64 15.53 4.72
CA ARG A 10 -14.77 14.25 4.00
C ARG A 10 -13.41 13.63 3.71
N ARG A 11 -13.33 12.31 3.88
CA ARG A 11 -12.18 11.49 3.50
C ARG A 11 -12.61 10.41 2.52
N VAL A 12 -11.85 10.27 1.44
CA VAL A 12 -12.10 9.25 0.42
C VAL A 12 -10.87 8.37 0.29
N HIS A 13 -11.08 7.07 0.50
CA HIS A 13 -10.05 6.04 0.46
C HIS A 13 -10.08 5.30 -0.86
N LEU A 14 -8.89 5.03 -1.40
CA LEU A 14 -8.69 4.01 -2.41
C LEU A 14 -8.09 2.77 -1.75
N VAL A 15 -8.89 1.71 -1.67
CA VAL A 15 -8.58 0.48 -0.97
C VAL A 15 -8.23 -0.63 -1.97
N SER A 16 -7.17 -1.38 -1.70
CA SER A 16 -6.83 -2.57 -2.49
C SER A 16 -7.83 -3.70 -2.25
N ARG A 17 -8.17 -4.48 -3.28
CA ARG A 17 -8.93 -5.73 -3.14
C ARG A 17 -8.09 -7.01 -3.24
N GLU A 18 -6.79 -6.85 -3.46
CA GLU A 18 -5.90 -7.97 -3.77
C GLU A 18 -4.53 -7.78 -3.08
N ASN A 19 -3.86 -8.90 -2.81
CA ASN A 19 -2.51 -8.93 -2.27
C ASN A 19 -1.50 -8.83 -3.42
N VAL A 20 -0.92 -7.65 -3.66
CA VAL A 20 -0.02 -7.42 -4.81
C VAL A 20 1.16 -6.53 -4.41
N GLN A 21 2.25 -6.62 -5.18
CA GLN A 21 3.37 -5.69 -5.10
C GLN A 21 3.24 -4.57 -6.13
N ILE A 22 3.17 -3.33 -5.67
CA ILE A 22 3.03 -2.15 -6.52
C ILE A 22 4.40 -1.51 -6.72
N ARG A 23 4.82 -1.30 -7.98
CA ARG A 23 6.09 -0.62 -8.27
C ARG A 23 5.99 0.89 -7.97
N HIS A 24 7.11 1.49 -7.57
CA HIS A 24 7.23 2.94 -7.37
C HIS A 24 6.73 3.78 -8.56
N ASN A 25 6.96 3.32 -9.80
CA ASN A 25 6.46 3.99 -11.01
C ASN A 25 4.92 4.10 -11.05
N ALA A 26 4.22 3.05 -10.62
CA ALA A 26 2.76 3.03 -10.59
C ALA A 26 2.23 3.94 -9.46
N LEU A 27 2.88 3.93 -8.29
CA LEU A 27 2.54 4.83 -7.18
C LEU A 27 2.67 6.30 -7.59
N GLU A 28 3.76 6.67 -8.27
CA GLU A 28 3.97 8.04 -8.72
C GLU A 28 3.00 8.43 -9.84
N SER A 29 2.75 7.53 -10.79
CA SER A 29 1.76 7.76 -11.85
C SER A 29 0.36 7.99 -11.28
N ALA A 30 -0.04 7.17 -10.31
CA ALA A 30 -1.32 7.30 -9.61
C ALA A 30 -1.41 8.64 -8.88
N ARG A 31 -0.36 9.01 -8.14
CA ARG A 31 -0.26 10.29 -7.42
C ARG A 31 -0.42 11.49 -8.36
N VAL A 32 0.32 11.53 -9.47
CA VAL A 32 0.26 12.62 -10.46
C VAL A 32 -1.13 12.70 -11.09
N SER A 33 -1.71 11.56 -11.45
CA SER A 33 -3.04 11.51 -12.09
C SER A 33 -4.16 12.00 -11.17
N ALA A 34 -4.15 11.58 -9.89
CA ALA A 34 -5.11 12.07 -8.89
C ALA A 34 -4.93 13.57 -8.64
N ASN A 35 -3.68 14.01 -8.48
CA ASN A 35 -3.35 15.40 -8.19
C ASN A 35 -3.81 16.34 -9.31
N LYS A 36 -3.68 15.94 -10.58
CA LYS A 36 -4.13 16.75 -11.72
C LYS A 36 -5.63 17.07 -11.62
N VAL A 37 -6.47 16.04 -11.44
CA VAL A 37 -7.94 16.21 -11.37
C VAL A 37 -8.35 17.09 -10.18
N LEU A 38 -7.66 16.95 -9.04
CA LEU A 38 -7.94 17.74 -7.85
C LEU A 38 -7.47 19.20 -7.99
N PHE A 39 -6.27 19.39 -8.53
CA PHE A 39 -5.68 20.72 -8.75
C PHE A 39 -6.52 21.57 -9.72
N ASP A 40 -7.03 20.96 -10.79
CA ASP A 40 -7.84 21.66 -11.80
C ASP A 40 -9.14 22.26 -11.20
N LYS A 41 -9.70 21.66 -10.14
CA LYS A 41 -10.94 22.14 -9.50
C LYS A 41 -10.69 22.97 -8.23
N TYR A 42 -9.75 22.55 -7.39
CA TYR A 42 -9.58 23.08 -6.03
C TYR A 42 -8.32 23.93 -5.84
N GLY A 43 -7.49 24.09 -6.88
CA GLY A 43 -6.22 24.77 -6.78
C GLY A 43 -5.26 24.08 -5.81
N GLU A 44 -4.39 24.82 -5.16
CA GLU A 44 -3.39 24.26 -4.25
C GLU A 44 -3.93 24.02 -2.82
N THR A 45 -4.90 24.82 -2.37
CA THR A 45 -5.33 24.85 -0.97
C THR A 45 -6.61 24.06 -0.69
N GLY A 46 -7.42 23.73 -1.69
CA GLY A 46 -8.75 23.16 -1.48
C GLY A 46 -8.84 21.64 -1.25
N TYR A 47 -7.71 20.93 -1.13
CA TYR A 47 -7.69 19.50 -0.83
C TYR A 47 -6.39 19.06 -0.14
N ARG A 48 -6.41 17.86 0.45
CA ARG A 48 -5.22 17.14 0.90
C ARG A 48 -5.16 15.77 0.26
N LEU A 49 -4.07 15.47 -0.44
CA LEU A 49 -3.79 14.15 -1.00
C LEU A 49 -2.64 13.49 -0.23
N GLN A 50 -2.90 12.30 0.29
CA GLN A 50 -1.95 11.49 1.05
C GLN A 50 -1.76 10.12 0.40
N LEU A 51 -0.50 9.72 0.23
CA LEU A 51 -0.11 8.39 -0.21
C LEU A 51 0.35 7.61 1.02
N CYS A 52 -0.37 6.53 1.36
CA CYS A 52 -0.20 5.83 2.63
C CYS A 52 0.93 4.79 2.60
N VAL A 53 1.26 4.26 1.42
CA VAL A 53 2.13 3.09 1.29
C VAL A 53 3.52 3.49 0.82
N TYR A 54 4.56 3.02 1.50
CA TYR A 54 5.95 3.28 1.12
C TYR A 54 6.62 2.05 0.46
N PRO A 55 7.41 2.24 -0.62
CA PRO A 55 8.04 1.13 -1.32
C PRO A 55 9.33 0.65 -0.62
N HIS A 56 9.19 -0.26 0.35
CA HIS A 56 10.29 -0.84 1.10
C HIS A 56 11.01 -2.01 0.38
N ILE A 57 10.31 -2.72 -0.52
CA ILE A 57 10.84 -3.93 -1.14
C ILE A 57 11.80 -3.56 -2.27
N ILE A 58 12.99 -4.15 -2.28
CA ILE A 58 13.97 -4.01 -3.37
C ILE A 58 13.75 -5.13 -4.38
N LEU A 59 13.41 -4.76 -5.61
CA LEU A 59 13.29 -5.66 -6.75
C LEU A 59 14.67 -5.89 -7.36
N ARG A 60 15.02 -7.16 -7.59
CA ARG A 60 16.25 -7.58 -8.24
C ARG A 60 15.94 -8.22 -9.57
N GLU A 61 16.76 -7.94 -10.57
CA GLU A 61 16.60 -8.47 -11.92
C GLU A 61 17.94 -9.02 -12.43
N ASN A 62 17.90 -10.20 -13.06
CA ASN A 62 19.00 -10.68 -13.89
C ASN A 62 18.83 -10.11 -15.31
N LYS A 63 19.55 -9.02 -15.60
CA LYS A 63 19.38 -8.30 -16.87
C LYS A 63 19.89 -9.14 -18.04
N MET A 64 18.97 -9.57 -18.90
CA MET A 64 19.29 -10.24 -20.16
C MET A 64 19.62 -9.20 -21.24
N ILE A 65 20.77 -9.33 -21.89
CA ILE A 65 21.23 -8.55 -23.05
C ILE A 65 21.07 -9.45 -24.27
N ALA A 66 20.09 -9.15 -25.13
CA ALA A 66 19.72 -9.99 -26.27
C ALA A 66 20.61 -9.80 -27.53
N THR A 67 21.74 -9.10 -27.43
CA THR A 67 22.61 -8.82 -28.57
C THR A 67 23.61 -9.96 -28.79
N ALA A 68 23.61 -10.55 -29.99
CA ALA A 68 24.56 -11.60 -30.36
C ALA A 68 26.01 -11.10 -30.21
N GLY A 69 26.87 -11.89 -29.57
CA GLY A 69 28.28 -11.55 -29.31
C GLY A 69 28.57 -10.83 -27.99
N ALA A 70 27.55 -10.57 -27.15
CA ALA A 70 27.71 -9.96 -25.83
C ALA A 70 28.07 -10.95 -24.69
N ASP A 71 28.58 -12.14 -25.04
CA ASP A 71 28.82 -13.32 -24.18
C ASP A 71 29.71 -13.07 -22.94
N ARG A 72 30.38 -11.91 -22.87
CA ARG A 72 31.20 -11.51 -21.71
C ARG A 72 30.58 -10.44 -20.82
N LEU A 73 29.51 -9.78 -21.26
CA LEU A 73 28.76 -8.79 -20.47
C LEU A 73 27.62 -9.43 -19.67
N GLN A 74 27.21 -10.64 -20.08
CA GLN A 74 26.18 -11.42 -19.42
C GLN A 74 26.54 -12.91 -19.50
N GLU A 75 26.67 -13.57 -18.35
CA GLU A 75 27.03 -15.01 -18.26
C GLU A 75 25.80 -15.94 -18.40
N GLY A 76 24.74 -15.48 -19.08
CA GLY A 76 23.46 -16.17 -19.15
C GLY A 76 22.81 -16.38 -17.78
N MET A 77 22.66 -17.64 -17.36
CA MET A 77 22.10 -18.03 -16.05
C MET A 77 23.17 -18.24 -14.96
N ARG A 78 24.46 -18.19 -15.32
CA ARG A 78 25.53 -18.22 -14.32
C ARG A 78 25.47 -16.91 -13.54
N ARG A 79 25.40 -16.99 -12.20
CA ARG A 79 25.22 -15.84 -11.26
C ARG A 79 23.88 -15.09 -11.41
N ALA A 80 22.77 -15.81 -11.55
CA ALA A 80 21.43 -15.26 -11.78
C ALA A 80 20.76 -14.50 -10.60
N PHE A 81 21.44 -14.21 -9.48
CA PHE A 81 20.85 -13.51 -8.33
C PHE A 81 20.35 -12.09 -8.65
N GLY A 82 20.91 -11.49 -9.70
CA GLY A 82 20.46 -10.20 -10.21
C GLY A 82 20.93 -9.00 -9.39
N LYS A 83 20.83 -7.82 -10.01
CA LYS A 83 21.17 -6.53 -9.40
C LYS A 83 19.89 -5.82 -8.97
N PRO A 84 19.93 -4.96 -7.93
CA PRO A 84 18.77 -4.18 -7.54
C PRO A 84 18.41 -3.19 -8.66
N THR A 85 17.19 -3.29 -9.20
CA THR A 85 16.70 -2.45 -10.32
C THR A 85 15.67 -1.44 -9.87
N GLY A 86 14.84 -1.76 -8.87
CA GLY A 86 13.76 -0.88 -8.46
C GLY A 86 13.21 -1.18 -7.08
N ARG A 87 12.17 -0.43 -6.69
CA ARG A 87 11.44 -0.67 -5.44
C ARG A 87 9.96 -0.93 -5.66
N ALA A 88 9.37 -1.69 -4.74
CA ALA A 88 7.95 -1.97 -4.69
C ALA A 88 7.40 -1.84 -3.27
N ALA A 89 6.12 -1.52 -3.19
CA ALA A 89 5.32 -1.55 -1.99
C ALA A 89 4.54 -2.86 -1.94
N ARG A 90 4.52 -3.54 -0.78
CA ARG A 90 3.61 -4.66 -0.54
C ARG A 90 2.30 -4.11 -0.03
N VAL A 91 1.21 -4.47 -0.70
CA VAL A 91 -0.13 -4.05 -0.32
C VAL A 91 -0.97 -5.30 -0.07
N HIS A 92 -1.71 -5.27 1.03
CA HIS A 92 -2.66 -6.32 1.39
C HIS A 92 -4.09 -5.96 0.96
N ASP A 93 -4.95 -6.96 0.84
CA ASP A 93 -6.38 -6.75 0.68
C ASP A 93 -6.93 -5.91 1.86
N GLY A 94 -7.80 -4.95 1.55
CA GLY A 94 -8.36 -4.02 2.53
C GLY A 94 -7.44 -2.85 2.91
N GLN A 95 -6.20 -2.81 2.44
CA GLN A 95 -5.27 -1.71 2.76
C GLN A 95 -5.54 -0.46 1.91
N SER A 96 -5.60 0.71 2.56
CA SER A 96 -5.71 2.01 1.87
C SER A 96 -4.38 2.41 1.22
N ILE A 97 -4.42 2.71 -0.09
CA ILE A 97 -3.26 3.13 -0.87
C ILE A 97 -3.16 4.65 -0.93
N LEU A 98 -4.26 5.29 -1.33
CA LEU A 98 -4.40 6.75 -1.45
C LEU A 98 -5.58 7.22 -0.61
N ILE A 99 -5.40 8.36 0.04
CA ILE A 99 -6.43 9.04 0.80
C ILE A 99 -6.52 10.48 0.29
N VAL A 100 -7.73 10.91 -0.02
CA VAL A 100 -8.03 12.29 -0.39
C VAL A 100 -8.96 12.89 0.66
N TYR A 101 -8.59 14.05 1.17
CA TYR A 101 -9.44 14.85 2.03
C TYR A 101 -9.93 16.07 1.26
N VAL A 102 -11.24 16.30 1.31
CA VAL A 102 -11.94 17.29 0.48
C VAL A 102 -13.10 17.91 1.29
N PRO A 103 -13.51 19.16 1.01
CA PRO A 103 -14.78 19.70 1.53
C PRO A 103 -15.99 18.84 1.14
N GLU A 104 -17.13 19.07 1.79
CA GLU A 104 -18.39 18.33 1.59
C GLU A 104 -18.85 18.32 0.13
N ASP A 105 -18.69 19.45 -0.57
CA ASP A 105 -19.08 19.62 -1.98
C ASP A 105 -18.20 18.84 -2.97
N GLY A 106 -17.09 18.27 -2.51
CA GLY A 106 -16.06 17.72 -3.40
C GLY A 106 -15.93 16.22 -3.47
N VAL A 107 -16.84 15.48 -2.84
CA VAL A 107 -16.85 14.01 -2.85
C VAL A 107 -16.87 13.45 -4.29
N GLU A 108 -17.63 14.06 -5.20
CA GLU A 108 -17.70 13.61 -6.59
C GLU A 108 -16.37 13.76 -7.34
N THR A 109 -15.69 14.88 -7.12
CA THR A 109 -14.39 15.13 -7.74
C THR A 109 -13.31 14.23 -7.15
N ALA A 110 -13.35 13.99 -5.83
CA ALA A 110 -12.49 13.01 -5.18
C ALA A 110 -12.68 11.61 -5.77
N ARG A 111 -13.93 11.17 -5.98
CA ARG A 111 -14.24 9.89 -6.61
C ARG A 111 -13.67 9.81 -8.03
N LYS A 112 -13.83 10.85 -8.85
CA LYS A 112 -13.25 10.91 -10.21
C LYS A 112 -11.71 10.87 -10.20
N ALA A 113 -11.08 11.58 -9.26
CA ALA A 113 -9.62 11.58 -9.11
C ALA A 113 -9.09 10.18 -8.73
N LEU A 114 -9.75 9.51 -7.79
CA LEU A 114 -9.38 8.16 -7.37
C LEU A 114 -9.69 7.11 -8.43
N ASP A 115 -10.75 7.27 -9.20
CA ASP A 115 -11.05 6.39 -10.34
C ASP A 115 -9.96 6.49 -11.41
N THR A 116 -9.50 7.71 -11.72
CA THR A 116 -8.37 7.91 -12.63
C THR A 116 -7.09 7.26 -12.09
N ALA A 117 -6.84 7.38 -10.79
CA ALA A 117 -5.70 6.74 -10.13
C ALA A 117 -5.80 5.20 -10.12
N SER A 118 -7.00 4.65 -9.98
CA SER A 118 -7.25 3.21 -9.95
C SER A 118 -6.72 2.51 -11.21
N THR A 119 -6.85 3.17 -12.37
CA THR A 119 -6.38 2.65 -13.67
C THR A 119 -4.85 2.48 -13.75
N LYS A 120 -4.10 3.09 -12.83
CA LYS A 120 -2.62 3.01 -12.77
C LYS A 120 -2.14 1.82 -11.96
N PHE A 121 -3.01 1.21 -11.17
CA PHE A 121 -2.67 0.06 -10.35
C PHE A 121 -2.88 -1.25 -11.12
N PRO A 122 -2.06 -2.28 -10.83
CA PRO A 122 -2.17 -3.58 -11.47
C PRO A 122 -3.33 -4.43 -10.95
N MET A 123 -4.02 -3.98 -9.88
CA MET A 123 -5.06 -4.72 -9.17
C MET A 123 -6.41 -4.00 -9.24
N ARG A 124 -7.47 -4.72 -8.86
CA ARG A 124 -8.78 -4.11 -8.60
C ARG A 124 -8.74 -3.31 -7.29
N THR A 125 -9.35 -2.14 -7.30
CA THR A 125 -9.48 -1.27 -6.13
C THR A 125 -10.93 -0.94 -5.81
N ARG A 126 -11.21 -0.57 -4.57
CA ARG A 126 -12.51 -0.07 -4.09
C ARG A 126 -12.35 1.36 -3.62
N ILE A 127 -13.34 2.19 -3.91
CA ILE A 127 -13.43 3.54 -3.34
C ILE A 127 -14.39 3.49 -2.15
N THR A 128 -13.93 3.94 -0.99
CA THR A 128 -14.72 4.07 0.24
C THR A 128 -14.75 5.53 0.67
N VAL A 129 -15.93 6.04 1.04
CA VAL A 129 -16.12 7.42 1.52
C VAL A 129 -16.40 7.35 3.02
N GLU A 130 -15.69 8.16 3.78
CA GLU A 130 -15.82 8.29 5.22
C GLU A 130 -16.06 9.76 5.58
N GLU A 131 -16.94 9.98 6.55
CA GLU A 131 -17.22 11.28 7.14
C GLU A 131 -16.35 11.42 8.38
N ILE A 132 -15.61 12.52 8.52
CA ILE A 132 -14.78 12.75 9.70
C ILE A 132 -15.35 13.94 10.49
N SER A 133 -15.67 13.70 11.76
CA SER A 133 -15.87 14.77 12.73
C SER A 133 -14.53 15.41 13.10
N VAL A 134 -14.50 16.74 13.11
CA VAL A 134 -13.30 17.61 13.16
C VAL A 134 -12.30 17.28 14.29
N ASP A 135 -12.73 16.58 15.35
CA ASP A 135 -11.91 16.24 16.52
C ASP A 135 -10.95 15.04 16.33
N GLU A 136 -11.13 14.17 15.34
CA GLU A 136 -10.32 12.95 15.16
C GLU A 136 -9.09 13.12 14.24
N GLN A 137 -8.81 14.33 13.79
CA GLN A 137 -7.88 14.58 12.67
C GLN A 137 -6.45 14.90 13.08
N ALA A 138 -6.15 14.80 14.39
CA ALA A 138 -4.77 14.86 14.86
C ALA A 138 -3.92 13.84 14.10
N PRO A 139 -2.68 14.19 13.70
CA PRO A 139 -1.79 13.22 13.10
C PRO A 139 -1.53 12.15 14.16
N VAL A 140 -2.21 11.01 14.03
CA VAL A 140 -1.82 9.81 14.76
C VAL A 140 -0.42 9.51 14.24
N LEU A 141 0.58 9.96 15.00
CA LEU A 141 1.93 9.42 14.94
C LEU A 141 1.71 7.91 14.99
N VAL A 142 1.94 7.25 13.87
CA VAL A 142 1.82 5.81 13.72
C VAL A 142 2.58 5.23 14.90
N GLN A 143 1.85 4.75 15.90
CA GLN A 143 2.43 3.90 16.91
C GLN A 143 3.11 2.80 16.11
N ALA A 144 4.42 2.66 16.29
CA ALA A 144 5.18 1.59 15.69
C ALA A 144 4.36 0.29 15.83
N PRO A 145 4.34 -0.60 14.83
CA PRO A 145 3.66 -1.87 14.99
C PRO A 145 4.14 -2.46 16.30
N VAL A 146 3.20 -2.63 17.24
CA VAL A 146 3.45 -3.32 18.50
C VAL A 146 4.14 -4.61 18.09
N PRO A 147 5.41 -4.84 18.48
CA PRO A 147 6.08 -6.08 18.15
C PRO A 147 5.18 -7.20 18.62
N ALA A 148 4.97 -8.17 17.74
CA ALA A 148 4.13 -9.35 17.94
C ALA A 148 4.07 -9.70 19.43
N GLU A 149 2.92 -9.38 20.03
CA GLU A 149 2.64 -9.67 21.42
C GLU A 149 2.93 -11.16 21.63
N GLU A 150 3.77 -11.40 22.63
CA GLU A 150 4.36 -12.67 22.98
C GLU A 150 3.26 -13.72 23.05
N ALA A 151 3.46 -14.82 22.32
CA ALA A 151 2.70 -16.03 22.56
C ALA A 151 3.06 -16.49 23.98
N GLU A 152 2.27 -16.08 24.97
CA GLU A 152 2.32 -16.71 26.28
C GLU A 152 2.01 -18.21 26.08
N PRO A 153 2.85 -19.10 26.62
CA PRO A 153 2.56 -20.52 26.60
C PRO A 153 1.34 -20.74 27.48
N THR A 154 0.26 -21.23 26.88
CA THR A 154 -0.91 -21.70 27.59
C THR A 154 -0.50 -22.89 28.44
N ASP A 155 -0.31 -22.63 29.72
CA ASP A 155 -0.24 -23.63 30.78
C ASP A 155 -1.58 -24.38 30.81
N ALA A 156 -1.61 -25.52 30.14
CA ALA A 156 -2.67 -26.51 30.23
C ALA A 156 -2.03 -27.90 30.00
N ALA A 157 -1.22 -28.31 30.97
CA ALA A 157 -0.75 -29.68 31.12
C ALA A 157 -1.22 -30.27 32.47
N GLU A 158 -2.54 -30.31 32.66
CA GLU A 158 -3.24 -31.43 33.29
C GLU A 158 -3.87 -32.21 32.11
N GLU A 159 -3.78 -33.52 31.93
CA GLU A 159 -3.62 -34.63 32.85
C GLU A 159 -2.73 -35.71 32.20
N VAL A 160 -1.84 -36.31 32.98
CA VAL A 160 -1.24 -37.62 32.66
C VAL A 160 -2.28 -38.68 33.02
N ALA A 161 -2.97 -39.21 32.02
CA ALA A 161 -3.67 -40.50 32.14
C ALA A 161 -2.70 -41.63 31.76
N PRO A 162 -2.36 -42.57 32.66
CA PRO A 162 -1.58 -43.73 32.27
C PRO A 162 -2.45 -44.67 31.41
N ILE A 163 -2.00 -44.96 30.20
CA ILE A 163 -2.57 -46.02 29.36
C ILE A 163 -2.28 -47.36 30.06
N VAL A 164 -3.28 -47.84 30.79
CA VAL A 164 -3.41 -49.25 31.16
C VAL A 164 -4.04 -49.96 29.97
N THR A 165 -3.26 -50.77 29.25
CA THR A 165 -3.83 -51.81 28.39
C THR A 165 -3.23 -53.15 28.79
N ALA A 166 -4.10 -53.96 29.39
CA ALA A 166 -3.94 -55.38 29.60
C ALA A 166 -3.79 -56.12 28.26
N GLY A 167 -3.11 -57.26 28.30
CA GLY A 167 -2.58 -57.92 27.12
C GLY A 167 -3.57 -58.65 26.20
N ALA A 168 -2.99 -59.12 25.10
CA ALA A 168 -3.14 -60.46 24.54
C ALA A 168 -1.84 -60.77 23.77
#